data_AF-A0A429XI31-F1
#
_entry.id   AF-A0A429XI31-F1
#
_cell.length_a   1.000
_cell.length_b   1.000
_cell.length_c   1.000
_cell.angle_alpha   90.00
_cell.angle_beta   90.00
_cell.angle_gamma   90.00
#
_symmetry.space_group_name_H-M   'P 1'
#
loop_
_entity.id
_entity.type
_entity.pdbx_description
1 polymer ?
#
loop_
_entity_poly.entity_id
_entity_poly.type
_entity_poly.pdbx_seq_one_letter_code
_entity_poly.pdbx_strand_id
1 'polypeptide(L)' 'MSKVHNDFISFLKKDISSILNVGDKRAKLFIKLGIKNYRDLLLHIPNDYIDRSYSPKIYDINK' A
#
# COMPACT_ATOMS: atom_id res chain seq x y z
N MET A 1 21.15 6.48 -20.10
CA MET A 1 19.75 6.27 -19.67
C MET A 1 18.99 7.58 -19.81
N SER A 2 17.72 7.54 -20.22
CA SER A 2 16.90 8.75 -20.44
C SER A 2 16.58 9.46 -19.11
N LYS A 3 16.37 10.79 -19.14
CA LYS A 3 16.02 11.60 -17.96
C LYS A 3 14.85 11.03 -17.16
N VAL A 4 13.81 10.58 -17.87
CA VAL A 4 12.60 9.96 -17.30
C VAL A 4 12.92 8.74 -16.44
N HIS A 5 13.89 7.92 -16.85
CA HIS A 5 14.29 6.74 -16.08
C HIS A 5 14.86 7.13 -14.71
N ASN A 6 15.71 8.16 -14.68
CA ASN A 6 16.32 8.63 -13.45
C ASN A 6 15.28 9.28 -12.52
N ASP A 7 14.32 10.01 -13.07
CA ASP A 7 13.24 10.64 -12.31
C ASP A 7 12.37 9.58 -11.62
N PHE A 8 12.02 8.50 -12.32
CA PHE A 8 11.24 7.39 -11.75
C PHE A 8 11.99 6.64 -10.64
N ILE A 9 13.27 6.34 -10.84
CA ILE A 9 14.12 5.71 -9.81
C ILE A 9 14.18 6.60 -8.56
N SER A 10 14.25 7.92 -8.73
CA SER A 10 14.23 8.87 -7.61
C SER A 10 12.89 8.86 -6.87
N PHE A 11 11.78 8.78 -7.62
CA PHE A 11 10.43 8.73 -7.06
C PHE A 11 10.23 7.49 -6.18
N LEU A 12 10.70 6.33 -6.61
CA LEU A 12 10.60 5.09 -5.84
C LEU A 12 11.38 5.11 -4.51
N LYS A 13 12.39 5.97 -4.40
CA LYS A 13 13.21 6.12 -3.20
C LYS A 13 12.63 7.12 -2.18
N LYS A 14 11.53 7.80 -2.50
CA LYS A 14 10.87 8.74 -1.58
C LYS A 14 10.39 8.03 -0.31
N ASP A 15 10.51 8.73 0.82
CA ASP A 15 10.06 8.27 2.13
C ASP A 15 8.54 8.08 2.15
N ILE A 16 8.07 7.03 2.84
CA ILE A 16 6.64 6.71 2.98
C ILE A 16 5.78 7.86 3.51
N SER A 17 6.36 8.74 4.34
CA SER A 17 5.70 9.96 4.86
C SER A 17 5.35 10.99 3.78
N SER A 18 5.97 10.91 2.59
CA SER A 18 5.65 11.76 1.44
C SER A 18 4.32 11.38 0.77
N ILE A 19 3.74 10.22 1.11
CA ILE A 19 2.44 9.78 0.59
C ILE A 19 1.35 10.63 1.22
N LEU A 20 0.42 11.09 0.39
CA LEU A 20 -0.76 11.82 0.83
C LEU A 20 -1.50 11.03 1.93
N ASN A 21 -1.82 11.69 3.04
CA ASN A 21 -2.47 11.11 4.22
C ASN A 21 -1.64 10.09 5.03
N VAL A 22 -0.32 10.03 4.83
CA VAL A 22 0.61 9.28 5.71
C VAL A 22 1.32 10.26 6.64
N GLY A 23 0.68 10.60 7.76
CA GLY A 23 1.32 11.36 8.84
C GLY A 23 2.21 10.48 9.73
N ASP A 24 2.91 11.11 10.69
CA ASP A 24 3.92 10.46 11.55
C ASP A 24 3.45 9.16 12.22
N LYS A 25 2.21 9.14 12.70
CA LYS A 25 1.63 7.94 13.35
C LYS A 25 1.57 6.76 12.38
N ARG A 26 1.14 6.99 11.14
CA ARG A 26 1.05 5.96 10.10
C ARG A 26 2.43 5.57 9.59
N ALA A 27 3.33 6.54 9.40
CA ALA A 27 4.71 6.27 9.01
C ALA A 27 5.41 5.31 9.99
N LYS A 28 5.23 5.50 11.30
CA LYS A 28 5.74 4.56 12.32
C LYS A 28 5.18 3.15 12.19
N LEU A 29 3.92 2.99 11.79
CA LEU A 29 3.29 1.67 11.57
C LEU A 29 3.85 1.01 10.30
N PHE A 30 4.02 1.77 9.21
CA PHE A 30 4.65 1.26 7.99
C PHE A 30 6.09 0.78 8.25
N ILE A 31 6.86 1.52 9.04
CA ILE A 31 8.23 1.13 9.42
C ILE A 31 8.23 -0.20 10.19
N LYS A 32 7.23 -0.44 11.07
CA LYS A 32 7.09 -1.73 11.77
C LYS A 32 6.79 -2.90 10.82
N LEU A 33 6.14 -2.65 9.70
CA LEU A 33 5.90 -3.62 8.63
C LEU A 33 7.11 -3.78 7.68
N GLY A 34 8.23 -3.08 7.96
CA GLY A 34 9.42 -3.10 7.12
C GLY A 34 9.36 -2.14 5.92
N ILE A 35 8.37 -1.25 5.85
CA ILE A 35 8.12 -0.36 4.72
C ILE A 35 8.67 1.04 5.04
N LYS A 36 9.70 1.47 4.32
CA LYS A 36 10.35 2.78 4.54
C LYS A 36 10.16 3.74 3.37
N ASN A 37 10.10 3.22 2.16
CA ASN A 37 9.98 4.01 0.94
C ASN A 37 8.88 3.47 0.01
N TYR A 38 8.66 4.15 -1.11
CA TYR A 38 7.61 3.80 -2.08
C TYR A 38 7.85 2.45 -2.74
N ARG A 39 9.11 2.08 -2.99
CA ARG A 39 9.46 0.75 -3.52
C ARG A 39 9.07 -0.35 -2.56
N ASP A 40 9.35 -0.19 -1.26
CA ASP A 40 9.02 -1.17 -0.24
C ASP A 40 7.50 -1.39 -0.17
N LEU A 41 6.72 -0.29 -0.27
CA LEU A 41 5.25 -0.37 -0.28
C LEU A 41 4.72 -1.10 -1.52
N LEU A 42 5.25 -0.80 -2.71
CA LEU A 42 4.85 -1.44 -3.96
C LEU A 42 5.09 -2.95 -3.96
N LEU A 43 6.15 -3.39 -3.28
CA LEU A 43 6.51 -4.80 -3.16
C LEU A 43 5.88 -5.48 -1.94
N HIS A 44 5.12 -4.75 -1.13
CA HIS A 44 4.34 -5.29 -0.02
C HIS A 44 2.96 -5.74 -0.51
N ILE A 45 2.93 -6.93 -1.11
CA ILE A 45 1.73 -7.50 -1.75
C ILE A 45 0.73 -7.95 -0.66
N PRO A 46 -0.59 -7.77 -0.87
CA PRO A 46 -1.61 -8.32 0.02
C PRO A 46 -1.50 -9.84 0.15
N ASN A 47 -1.66 -10.35 1.37
CA ASN A 47 -1.68 -11.79 1.62
C ASN A 47 -2.97 -12.46 1.11
N ASP A 48 -4.08 -11.72 1.13
CA ASP A 48 -5.40 -12.21 0.74
C ASP A 48 -6.28 -11.05 0.27
N TYR A 49 -7.32 -11.37 -0.51
CA TYR A 49 -8.31 -10.43 -1.01
C TYR A 49 -9.71 -10.89 -0.61
N ILE A 50 -10.44 -10.04 0.10
CA ILE A 50 -11.85 -10.29 0.39
C ILE A 50 -12.66 -10.00 -0.88
N ASP A 51 -13.21 -11.04 -1.49
CA ASP A 51 -14.16 -10.87 -2.60
C ASP A 51 -15.51 -10.36 -2.07
N ARG A 52 -15.94 -9.21 -2.61
CA ARG A 52 -17.23 -8.57 -2.30
C ARG A 52 -18.17 -8.53 -3.50
N SER A 53 -17.85 -9.26 -4.58
CA SER A 53 -18.71 -9.39 -5.76
C SER A 53 -20.04 -10.07 -5.43
N TYR A 54 -20.02 -10.97 -4.45
CA TYR A 54 -21.19 -11.65 -3.93
C TYR A 54 -21.60 -11.06 -2.58
N SER A 55 -22.85 -10.59 -2.52
CA SER A 55 -23.50 -10.20 -1.27
C SER A 55 -24.68 -11.15 -1.05
N PRO A 56 -24.62 -12.08 -0.08
CA PRO A 56 -25.72 -12.99 0.20
C PRO A 56 -26.96 -12.19 0.59
N LYS A 57 -28.14 -12.73 0.27
CA LYS A 57 -29.39 -12.08 0.69
C LYS A 57 -29.52 -12.24 2.20
N ILE A 58 -30.18 -11.29 2.84
CA ILE A 58 -30.32 -11.26 4.30
C ILE A 58 -30.93 -12.56 4.83
N TYR A 59 -31.87 -13.16 4.09
CA TYR A 59 -32.50 -14.44 4.52
C TYR A 59 -31.54 -15.64 4.48
N ASP A 60 -30.45 -15.58 3.71
CA ASP A 60 -29.43 -16.63 3.62
C ASP A 60 -28.38 -16.51 4.75
N ILE A 61 -28.35 -15.36 5.42
CA ILE A 61 -27.45 -15.09 6.55
C ILE A 61 -28.18 -15.56 7.83
N ASN A 62 -27.71 -16.65 8.43
CA ASN A 62 -28.23 -17.36 9.62
C ASN A 62 -29.22 -18.51 9.35
N LYS A 63 -28.70 -19.60 8.79
CA LYS A 63 -29.21 -20.96 9.06
C LYS A 63 -28.16 -21.78 9.79
#